data_AF-A0A087GVC8-F1
#
_entry.id   AF-A0A087GVC8-F1
#
_cell.length_a   1.000
_cell.length_b   1.000
_cell.length_c   1.000
_cell.angle_alpha   90.00
_cell.angle_beta   90.00
_cell.angle_gamma   90.00
#
_symmetry.space_group_name_H-M   'P 1'
#
loop_
_entity.id
_entity.type
_entity.pdbx_description
1 polymer ?
#
loop_
_entity_poly.entity_id
_entity_poly.type
_entity_poly.pdbx_seq_one_letter_code
_entity_poly.pdbx_strand_id
1 'polypeptide(L)'
;RVVILTFRNLLPKGTFGAQMVDLGLPHIIHSLKTQAWSDEDLLDALNQLEEGLKDKIKKLSSFDKYKQEVLLGHLDWNPMHKEANFWRENVTSFEENDFQILRVLLTILDTSSDPRSLAVACFDLSQFIQYHAAGRVIVTDLKAKERVMKLMNHENAEVTKNALLCIQRLLLGAKYASFLQA
;
A
#
# COMPACT_ATOMS: atom_id res chain seq x y z
N ARG A 1 22.77 7.78 23.70
CA ARG A 1 23.32 6.62 22.95
C ARG A 1 22.34 5.44 22.88
N VAL A 2 22.05 4.73 23.98
CA VAL A 2 21.24 3.49 23.97
C VAL A 2 19.88 3.66 23.27
N VAL A 3 19.11 4.69 23.64
CA VAL A 3 17.78 4.94 23.06
C VAL A 3 17.82 5.12 21.52
N ILE A 4 18.79 5.87 21.00
CA ILE A 4 18.94 6.11 19.56
C ILE A 4 19.27 4.81 18.82
N LEU A 5 20.18 4.01 19.38
CA LEU A 5 20.53 2.70 18.80
C LEU A 5 19.34 1.73 18.82
N THR A 6 18.53 1.76 19.87
CA THR A 6 17.28 1.00 19.94
C THR A 6 16.32 1.41 18.83
N PHE A 7 16.08 2.72 18.65
CA PHE A 7 15.22 3.20 17.57
C PHE A 7 15.75 2.85 16.18
N ARG A 8 17.06 2.96 15.95
CA ARG A 8 17.70 2.50 14.71
C ARG A 8 17.40 1.02 14.43
N ASN A 9 17.50 0.16 15.44
CA ASN A 9 17.25 -1.27 15.28
C ASN A 9 15.76 -1.61 15.09
N LEU A 10 14.85 -0.79 15.64
CA LEU A 10 13.40 -0.94 15.49
C LEU A 10 12.85 -0.34 14.20
N LEU A 11 13.50 0.68 13.63
CA LEU A 11 13.06 1.38 12.41
C LEU A 11 12.69 0.43 11.23
N PRO A 12 13.47 -0.62 10.91
CA PRO A 12 13.12 -1.56 9.84
C PRO A 12 12.10 -2.63 10.27
N LYS A 13 11.64 -2.66 11.53
CA LYS A 13 10.78 -3.71 12.07
C LYS A 13 9.33 -3.26 12.11
N GLY A 14 8.44 -4.08 11.56
CA GLY A 14 6.99 -3.90 11.66
C GLY A 14 6.53 -2.48 11.33
N THR A 15 5.63 -1.94 12.18
CA THR A 15 5.02 -0.62 12.04
C THR A 15 5.73 0.49 12.81
N PHE A 16 6.86 0.19 13.48
CA PHE A 16 7.54 1.16 14.35
C PHE A 16 8.00 2.40 13.59
N GLY A 17 8.46 2.26 12.35
CA GLY A 17 8.88 3.42 11.54
C GLY A 17 7.74 4.42 11.29
N ALA A 18 6.50 3.95 11.11
CA ALA A 18 5.35 4.82 10.95
C ALA A 18 5.00 5.51 12.29
N GLN A 19 4.92 4.74 13.37
CA GLN A 19 4.66 5.29 14.71
C GLN A 19 5.70 6.33 15.15
N MET A 20 6.98 6.11 14.81
CA MET A 20 8.04 7.07 15.09
C MET A 20 7.83 8.39 14.35
N VAL A 21 7.37 8.35 13.11
CA VAL A 21 7.03 9.55 12.33
C VAL A 21 5.84 10.26 12.98
N ASP A 22 4.77 9.53 13.27
CA ASP A 22 3.53 10.08 13.84
C ASP A 22 3.75 10.72 15.22
N LEU A 23 4.62 10.13 16.04
CA LEU A 23 4.99 10.64 17.37
C LEU A 23 6.04 11.78 17.32
N GLY A 24 6.43 12.24 16.14
CA GLY A 24 7.31 13.41 15.97
C GLY A 24 8.80 13.13 16.20
N LEU A 25 9.24 11.86 16.18
CA LEU A 25 10.67 11.51 16.30
C LEU A 25 11.56 12.25 15.28
N PRO A 26 11.17 12.50 14.01
CA PRO A 26 11.99 13.26 13.07
C PRO A 26 12.41 14.65 13.59
N HIS A 27 11.52 15.37 14.28
CA HIS A 27 11.84 16.66 14.87
C HIS A 27 12.84 16.55 16.02
N ILE A 28 12.71 15.49 16.84
CA ILE A 28 13.63 15.20 17.94
C ILE A 28 15.02 14.88 17.39
N ILE A 29 15.12 14.04 16.35
CA ILE A 29 16.41 13.71 15.71
C ILE A 29 17.07 14.95 15.11
N HIS A 30 16.30 15.80 14.43
CA HIS A 30 16.82 17.06 13.90
C HIS A 30 17.37 17.94 15.04
N SER A 31 16.63 18.11 16.14
CA SER A 31 17.09 18.86 17.31
C SER A 31 18.36 18.27 17.93
N LEU A 32 18.41 16.95 18.13
CA LEU A 32 19.58 16.27 18.69
C LEU A 32 20.82 16.48 17.81
N LYS A 33 20.70 16.46 16.48
CA LYS A 33 21.82 16.69 15.57
C LYS A 33 22.39 18.12 15.61
N THR A 34 21.63 19.10 16.11
CA THR A 34 22.16 20.47 16.29
C THR A 34 23.11 20.60 17.48
N GLN A 35 23.16 19.59 18.34
CA GLN A 35 24.06 19.56 19.50
C GLN A 35 25.45 19.07 19.11
N ALA A 36 26.48 19.55 19.81
CA ALA A 36 27.86 19.14 19.61
C ALA A 36 28.12 17.79 20.30
N TRP A 37 28.06 16.70 19.53
CA TRP A 37 28.43 15.36 19.98
C TRP A 37 29.87 15.02 19.60
N SER A 38 30.60 14.37 20.50
CA SER A 38 31.94 13.81 20.25
C SER A 38 31.93 12.31 20.01
N ASP A 39 30.79 11.63 20.22
CA ASP A 39 30.62 10.19 20.04
C ASP A 39 30.27 9.90 18.56
N GLU A 40 31.24 9.35 17.82
CA GLU A 40 31.09 9.04 16.39
C GLU A 40 30.01 7.98 16.12
N ASP A 41 29.89 6.96 16.98
CA ASP A 41 28.85 5.92 16.84
C ASP A 41 27.44 6.52 17.01
N LEU A 42 27.30 7.48 17.93
CA LEU A 42 26.04 8.18 18.12
C LEU A 42 25.70 9.05 16.91
N LEU A 43 26.67 9.77 16.37
CA LEU A 43 26.48 10.62 15.18
C LEU A 43 26.06 9.79 13.97
N ASP A 44 26.73 8.65 13.73
CA ASP A 44 26.36 7.72 12.67
C ASP A 44 24.93 7.17 12.85
N ALA A 45 24.59 6.74 14.08
CA ALA A 45 23.25 6.26 14.37
C ALA A 45 22.17 7.34 14.18
N LEU A 46 22.45 8.60 14.52
CA LEU A 46 21.54 9.73 14.28
C LEU A 46 21.35 10.00 12.78
N ASN A 47 22.42 9.91 11.99
CA ASN A 47 22.36 10.08 10.53
C ASN A 47 21.51 8.98 9.88
N GLN A 48 21.77 7.71 10.20
CA GLN A 48 21.02 6.57 9.67
C GLN A 48 19.54 6.64 10.05
N LEU A 49 19.24 7.03 11.30
CA LEU A 49 17.86 7.18 11.76
C LEU A 49 17.15 8.33 11.04
N GLU A 50 17.81 9.47 10.81
CA GLU A 50 17.24 10.59 10.05
C GLU A 50 16.92 10.19 8.60
N GLU A 51 17.86 9.53 7.91
CA GLU A 51 17.68 9.07 6.54
C GLU A 51 16.53 8.06 6.44
N GLY A 52 16.53 7.05 7.31
CA GLY A 52 15.46 6.06 7.32
C GLY A 52 14.10 6.65 7.70
N LEU A 53 14.03 7.63 8.61
CA LEU A 53 12.78 8.34 8.92
C LEU A 53 12.30 9.18 7.72
N LYS A 54 13.20 9.87 7.00
CA LYS A 54 12.84 10.61 5.77
C LYS A 54 12.25 9.70 4.72
N ASP A 55 12.82 8.51 4.54
CA ASP A 55 12.29 7.51 3.62
C ASP A 55 10.92 6.99 4.06
N LYS A 56 10.71 6.79 5.37
CA LYS A 56 9.37 6.44 5.90
C LYS A 56 8.36 7.56 5.68
N ILE A 57 8.71 8.82 5.90
CA ILE A 57 7.84 9.98 5.63
C ILE A 57 7.44 10.01 4.16
N LYS A 58 8.39 9.83 3.23
CA LYS A 58 8.08 9.80 1.78
C LYS A 58 7.10 8.68 1.43
N LYS A 59 7.27 7.51 2.02
CA LYS A 59 6.40 6.33 1.80
C LYS A 59 5.01 6.51 2.39
N LEU A 60 4.90 7.06 3.60
CA LEU A 60 3.61 7.41 4.19
C LEU A 60 2.90 8.45 3.31
N SER A 61 3.62 9.47 2.86
CA SER A 61 3.06 10.48 1.95
C SER A 61 2.57 9.88 0.62
N SER A 62 3.22 8.85 0.07
CA SER A 62 2.71 8.19 -1.14
C SER A 62 1.47 7.36 -0.85
N PHE A 63 1.41 6.60 0.25
CA PHE A 63 0.19 5.87 0.61
C PHE A 63 -0.98 6.80 0.93
N ASP A 64 -0.75 7.92 1.61
CA ASP A 64 -1.79 8.91 1.89
C ASP A 64 -2.34 9.53 0.61
N LYS A 65 -1.49 9.82 -0.38
CA LYS A 65 -1.94 10.29 -1.71
C LYS A 65 -2.81 9.26 -2.40
N TYR A 66 -2.41 7.98 -2.37
CA TYR A 66 -3.23 6.88 -2.89
C TYR A 66 -4.58 6.80 -2.16
N LYS A 67 -4.61 6.87 -0.82
CA LYS A 67 -5.86 6.86 -0.05
C LYS A 67 -6.77 8.01 -0.48
N GLN A 68 -6.24 9.23 -0.59
CA GLN A 68 -7.03 10.39 -1.00
C GLN A 68 -7.63 10.20 -2.40
N GLU A 69 -6.84 9.72 -3.36
CA GLU A 69 -7.33 9.40 -4.71
C GLU A 69 -8.48 8.38 -4.68
N VAL A 70 -8.31 7.29 -3.91
CA VAL A 70 -9.36 6.26 -3.75
C VAL A 70 -10.61 6.82 -3.09
N LEU A 71 -10.46 7.62 -2.04
CA LEU A 71 -11.59 8.24 -1.33
C LEU A 71 -12.34 9.25 -2.18
N LEU A 72 -11.67 9.92 -3.12
CA LEU A 72 -12.30 10.82 -4.10
C LEU A 72 -13.05 10.05 -5.20
N GLY A 73 -12.74 8.77 -5.42
CA GLY A 73 -13.44 7.91 -6.38
C GLY A 73 -13.05 8.12 -7.85
N HIS A 74 -12.07 8.98 -8.12
CA HIS A 74 -11.54 9.25 -9.46
C HIS A 74 -10.11 8.71 -9.54
N LEU A 75 -9.97 7.48 -10.02
CA LEU A 75 -8.66 6.80 -10.09
C LEU A 75 -8.03 7.00 -11.45
N ASP A 76 -6.72 7.28 -11.47
CA ASP A 76 -5.93 7.32 -12.69
C ASP A 76 -4.66 6.47 -12.56
N TRP A 77 -4.11 6.08 -13.71
CA TRP A 77 -2.93 5.24 -13.76
C TRP A 77 -1.67 6.01 -13.35
N ASN A 78 -1.27 5.85 -12.10
CA ASN A 78 -0.05 6.42 -11.57
C ASN A 78 0.89 5.35 -10.95
N PRO A 79 2.12 5.70 -10.54
CA PRO A 79 3.07 4.75 -9.98
C PRO A 79 2.58 3.97 -8.77
N MET A 80 1.68 4.53 -7.94
CA MET A 80 1.15 3.86 -6.74
C MET A 80 0.31 2.64 -7.12
N HIS A 81 -0.42 2.71 -8.23
CA HIS A 81 -1.15 1.54 -8.75
C HIS A 81 -0.20 0.52 -9.38
N LYS A 82 0.82 0.96 -10.13
CA LYS A 82 1.62 0.10 -11.01
C LYS A 82 2.85 -0.55 -10.35
N GLU A 83 3.46 0.10 -9.38
CA GLU A 83 4.75 -0.32 -8.85
C GLU A 83 4.62 -1.42 -7.80
N ALA A 84 5.26 -2.56 -8.04
CA ALA A 84 5.29 -3.68 -7.11
C ALA A 84 5.82 -3.30 -5.72
N ASN A 85 6.75 -2.35 -5.65
CA ASN A 85 7.33 -1.91 -4.38
C ASN A 85 6.31 -1.16 -3.51
N PHE A 86 5.44 -0.33 -4.10
CA PHE A 86 4.35 0.31 -3.38
C PHE A 86 3.47 -0.73 -2.67
N TRP A 87 3.07 -1.77 -3.40
CA TRP A 87 2.22 -2.82 -2.84
C TRP A 87 2.94 -3.62 -1.75
N ARG A 88 4.16 -4.09 -1.99
CA ARG A 88 4.92 -4.85 -0.97
C ARG A 88 5.08 -4.07 0.34
N GLU A 89 5.22 -2.76 0.27
CA GLU A 89 5.46 -1.91 1.43
C GLU A 89 4.17 -1.51 2.16
N ASN A 90 3.08 -1.28 1.43
CA ASN A 90 1.86 -0.69 1.98
C ASN A 90 0.69 -1.66 2.11
N VAL A 91 0.82 -2.93 1.67
CA VAL A 91 -0.31 -3.86 1.65
C VAL A 91 -0.95 -4.09 3.02
N THR A 92 -0.16 -4.09 4.10
CA THR A 92 -0.69 -4.21 5.48
C THR A 92 -1.47 -2.98 5.92
N SER A 93 -1.18 -1.81 5.37
CA SER A 93 -1.87 -0.56 5.70
C SER A 93 -3.29 -0.51 5.12
N PHE A 94 -3.65 -1.43 4.22
CA PHE A 94 -5.04 -1.61 3.74
C PHE A 94 -5.95 -2.25 4.80
N GLU A 95 -5.40 -2.82 5.89
CA GLU A 95 -6.20 -3.37 7.00
C GLU A 95 -6.78 -2.26 7.90
N GLU A 96 -6.27 -1.04 7.80
CA GLU A 96 -6.71 0.10 8.60
C GLU A 96 -8.20 0.44 8.38
N ASN A 97 -8.83 0.93 9.45
CA ASN A 97 -10.24 1.37 9.44
C ASN A 97 -11.21 0.32 8.90
N ASP A 98 -11.05 -0.95 9.30
CA ASP A 98 -11.87 -2.08 8.84
C ASP A 98 -11.88 -2.20 7.30
N PHE A 99 -10.70 -2.21 6.72
CA PHE A 99 -10.50 -2.34 5.27
C PHE A 99 -11.20 -1.23 4.46
N GLN A 100 -11.27 0.00 5.00
CA GLN A 100 -11.99 1.12 4.39
C GLN A 100 -11.63 1.32 2.91
N ILE A 101 -10.34 1.29 2.57
CA ILE A 101 -9.87 1.49 1.20
C ILE A 101 -10.39 0.39 0.27
N LEU A 102 -10.36 -0.88 0.68
CA LEU A 102 -10.93 -1.97 -0.11
C LEU A 102 -12.45 -1.79 -0.29
N ARG A 103 -13.16 -1.38 0.77
CA ARG A 103 -14.60 -1.14 0.70
C ARG A 103 -14.95 0.00 -0.26
N VAL A 104 -14.13 1.04 -0.31
CA VAL A 104 -14.30 2.16 -1.25
C VAL A 104 -14.01 1.70 -2.69
N LEU A 105 -12.93 0.95 -2.92
CA LEU A 105 -12.67 0.33 -4.23
C LEU A 105 -13.87 -0.50 -4.71
N LEU A 106 -14.47 -1.31 -3.83
CA LEU A 106 -15.67 -2.08 -4.16
C LEU A 106 -16.90 -1.21 -4.41
N THR A 107 -17.00 -0.06 -3.77
CA THR A 107 -18.06 0.92 -4.04
C THR A 107 -17.87 1.53 -5.43
N ILE A 108 -16.64 1.90 -5.80
CA ILE A 108 -16.30 2.40 -7.14
C ILE A 108 -16.73 1.39 -8.22
N LEU A 109 -16.52 0.09 -7.99
CA LEU A 109 -16.97 -0.95 -8.93
C LEU A 109 -18.49 -0.98 -9.15
N ASP A 110 -19.27 -0.63 -8.13
CA ASP A 110 -20.74 -0.66 -8.21
C ASP A 110 -21.34 0.64 -8.73
N THR A 111 -20.69 1.79 -8.47
CA THR A 111 -21.29 3.12 -8.68
C THR A 111 -20.62 3.96 -9.76
N SER A 112 -19.36 3.69 -10.11
CA SER A 112 -18.64 4.50 -11.10
C SER A 112 -19.06 4.14 -12.52
N SER A 113 -19.28 5.15 -13.35
CA SER A 113 -19.44 5.01 -14.79
C SER A 113 -18.16 5.31 -15.57
N ASP A 114 -17.09 5.71 -14.88
CA ASP A 114 -15.80 6.00 -15.53
C ASP A 114 -15.04 4.69 -15.78
N PRO A 115 -14.84 4.29 -17.05
CA PRO A 115 -14.14 3.05 -17.36
C PRO A 115 -12.72 3.01 -16.81
N ARG A 116 -12.06 4.17 -16.68
CA ARG A 116 -10.70 4.20 -16.13
C ARG A 116 -10.69 3.85 -14.65
N SER A 117 -11.53 4.52 -13.87
CA SER A 117 -11.66 4.22 -12.43
C SER A 117 -12.06 2.76 -12.19
N LEU A 118 -12.96 2.20 -13.00
CA LEU A 118 -13.33 0.78 -12.93
C LEU A 118 -12.16 -0.16 -13.22
N ALA A 119 -11.37 0.15 -14.25
CA ALA A 119 -10.20 -0.64 -14.64
C ALA A 119 -9.12 -0.63 -13.54
N VAL A 120 -8.81 0.55 -13.00
CA VAL A 120 -7.83 0.72 -11.92
C VAL A 120 -8.32 0.02 -10.65
N ALA A 121 -9.59 0.18 -10.26
CA ALA A 121 -10.12 -0.48 -9.07
C ALA A 121 -10.09 -2.01 -9.17
N CYS A 122 -10.44 -2.57 -10.34
CA CYS A 122 -10.28 -4.01 -10.60
C CYS A 122 -8.83 -4.45 -10.45
N PHE A 123 -7.90 -3.67 -11.01
CA PHE A 123 -6.49 -3.97 -10.93
C PHE A 123 -5.95 -3.91 -9.50
N ASP A 124 -6.29 -2.88 -8.73
CA ASP A 124 -5.87 -2.69 -7.35
C ASP A 124 -6.32 -3.82 -6.43
N LEU A 125 -7.57 -4.27 -6.55
CA LEU A 125 -8.05 -5.45 -5.84
C LEU A 125 -7.22 -6.68 -6.20
N SER A 126 -6.86 -6.83 -7.48
CA SER A 126 -6.00 -7.92 -7.95
C SER A 126 -4.59 -7.83 -7.36
N GLN A 127 -4.05 -6.63 -7.14
CA GLN A 127 -2.74 -6.43 -6.52
C GLN A 127 -2.81 -6.76 -5.03
N PHE A 128 -3.83 -6.30 -4.31
CA PHE A 128 -4.03 -6.66 -2.90
C PHE A 128 -4.10 -8.17 -2.71
N ILE A 129 -4.84 -8.90 -3.56
CA ILE A 129 -4.87 -10.37 -3.55
C ILE A 129 -3.48 -11.00 -3.77
N GLN A 130 -2.65 -10.39 -4.63
CA GLN A 130 -1.32 -10.89 -4.95
C GLN A 130 -0.32 -10.69 -3.80
N TYR A 131 -0.33 -9.52 -3.17
CA TYR A 131 0.70 -9.14 -2.20
C TYR A 131 0.30 -9.43 -0.74
N HIS A 132 -0.98 -9.55 -0.43
CA HIS A 132 -1.44 -9.83 0.92
C HIS A 132 -1.59 -11.34 1.16
N ALA A 133 -0.97 -11.86 2.22
CA ALA A 133 -1.01 -13.29 2.53
C ALA A 133 -2.46 -13.82 2.71
N ALA A 134 -3.32 -13.03 3.34
CA ALA A 134 -4.74 -13.32 3.52
C ALA A 134 -5.66 -12.64 2.49
N GLY A 135 -5.09 -12.03 1.43
CA GLY A 135 -5.82 -11.15 0.51
C GLY A 135 -7.05 -11.81 -0.13
N ARG A 136 -6.94 -13.09 -0.50
CA ARG A 136 -8.07 -13.86 -1.06
C ARG A 136 -9.23 -14.02 -0.09
N VAL A 137 -8.93 -14.36 1.16
CA VAL A 137 -9.94 -14.58 2.20
C VAL A 137 -10.65 -13.27 2.46
N ILE A 138 -9.88 -12.20 2.72
CA ILE A 138 -10.40 -10.85 2.99
C ILE A 138 -11.29 -10.35 1.84
N VAL A 139 -10.82 -10.42 0.60
CA VAL A 139 -11.57 -9.93 -0.57
C VAL A 139 -12.81 -10.79 -0.85
N THR A 140 -12.78 -12.08 -0.51
CA THR A 140 -13.96 -12.97 -0.57
C THR A 140 -14.99 -12.58 0.49
N ASP A 141 -14.57 -12.35 1.73
CA ASP A 141 -15.44 -11.95 2.84
C ASP A 141 -16.10 -10.58 2.59
N LEU A 142 -15.38 -9.68 1.91
CA LEU A 142 -15.92 -8.39 1.43
C LEU A 142 -16.85 -8.53 0.21
N LYS A 143 -17.14 -9.75 -0.26
CA LYS A 143 -18.03 -10.07 -1.39
C LYS A 143 -17.61 -9.41 -2.71
N ALA A 144 -16.31 -9.30 -2.95
CA ALA A 144 -15.80 -8.66 -4.17
C ALA A 144 -16.07 -9.47 -5.45
N LYS A 145 -16.12 -10.81 -5.33
CA LYS A 145 -16.25 -11.72 -6.48
C LYS A 145 -17.42 -11.33 -7.39
N GLU A 146 -18.61 -11.18 -6.81
CA GLU A 146 -19.83 -10.87 -7.58
C GLU A 146 -19.74 -9.51 -8.26
N ARG A 147 -19.13 -8.52 -7.59
CA ARG A 147 -18.97 -7.16 -8.13
C ARG A 147 -18.02 -7.15 -9.33
N VAL A 148 -16.86 -7.79 -9.20
CA VAL A 148 -15.86 -7.88 -10.29
C VAL A 148 -16.38 -8.73 -11.46
N MET A 149 -17.12 -9.81 -11.20
CA MET A 149 -17.69 -10.65 -12.27
C MET A 149 -18.65 -9.89 -13.20
N LYS A 150 -19.38 -8.89 -12.68
CA LYS A 150 -20.25 -8.03 -13.52
C LYS A 150 -19.46 -7.23 -14.56
N LEU A 151 -18.19 -6.91 -14.26
CA LEU A 151 -17.32 -6.10 -15.11
C LEU A 151 -16.51 -6.91 -16.13
N MET A 152 -16.57 -8.25 -16.10
CA MET A 152 -15.85 -9.11 -17.05
C MET A 152 -16.38 -9.03 -18.49
N ASN A 153 -17.59 -8.51 -18.69
CA ASN A 153 -18.20 -8.32 -20.01
C ASN A 153 -18.46 -6.84 -20.29
N HIS A 154 -17.65 -5.96 -19.70
CA HIS A 154 -17.78 -4.51 -19.89
C HIS A 154 -17.39 -4.10 -21.31
N GLU A 155 -18.06 -3.08 -21.86
CA GLU A 155 -17.81 -2.57 -23.23
C GLU A 155 -16.37 -2.09 -23.44
N ASN A 156 -15.77 -1.52 -22.39
CA ASN A 156 -14.38 -1.12 -22.38
C ASN A 156 -13.46 -2.33 -22.15
N ALA A 157 -12.56 -2.57 -23.11
CA ALA A 157 -11.63 -3.71 -23.09
C ALA A 157 -10.64 -3.68 -21.90
N GLU A 158 -10.26 -2.49 -21.42
CA GLU A 158 -9.34 -2.35 -20.29
C GLU A 158 -10.02 -2.75 -18.97
N VAL A 159 -11.28 -2.38 -18.78
CA VAL A 159 -12.10 -2.84 -17.64
C VAL A 159 -12.20 -4.36 -17.65
N THR A 160 -12.61 -4.93 -18.80
CA THR A 160 -12.73 -6.38 -18.97
C THR A 160 -11.41 -7.10 -18.68
N LYS A 161 -10.29 -6.61 -19.22
CA LYS A 161 -8.95 -7.18 -18.97
C LYS A 161 -8.61 -7.21 -17.47
N ASN A 162 -8.80 -6.09 -16.77
CA ASN A 162 -8.44 -5.99 -15.35
C ASN A 162 -9.42 -6.77 -14.44
N ALA A 163 -10.70 -6.81 -14.78
CA ALA A 163 -11.70 -7.63 -14.08
C ALA A 163 -11.36 -9.13 -14.20
N LEU A 164 -11.01 -9.59 -15.41
CA LEU A 164 -10.56 -10.96 -15.66
C LEU A 164 -9.32 -11.30 -14.84
N LEU A 165 -8.31 -10.43 -14.83
CA LEU A 165 -7.10 -10.61 -14.03
C LEU A 165 -7.43 -10.75 -12.53
N CYS A 166 -8.30 -9.87 -12.01
CA CYS A 166 -8.72 -9.91 -10.62
C CYS A 166 -9.43 -11.22 -10.27
N ILE A 167 -10.36 -11.69 -11.11
CA ILE A 167 -11.05 -12.97 -10.91
C ILE A 167 -10.10 -14.16 -11.00
N GLN A 168 -9.17 -14.16 -11.97
CA GLN A 168 -8.14 -15.20 -12.07
C GLN A 168 -7.32 -15.29 -10.79
N ARG A 169 -6.86 -14.15 -10.24
CA ARG A 169 -6.12 -14.12 -8.98
C ARG A 169 -6.95 -14.52 -7.78
N LEU A 170 -8.24 -14.21 -7.76
CA LEU A 170 -9.13 -14.60 -6.69
C LEU A 170 -9.33 -16.13 -6.67
N LEU A 171 -9.56 -16.74 -7.84
CA LEU A 171 -9.97 -18.15 -7.98
C LEU A 171 -8.81 -19.14 -8.12
N LEU A 172 -7.72 -18.76 -8.79
CA LEU A 172 -6.61 -19.68 -9.07
C LEU A 172 -5.54 -19.56 -8.01
N GLY A 173 -5.24 -20.63 -7.25
CA GLY A 173 -4.22 -20.62 -6.19
C GLY A 173 -2.85 -20.11 -6.66
N ALA A 174 -2.01 -19.64 -5.73
CA ALA A 174 -0.74 -18.95 -6.02
C ALA A 174 0.17 -19.67 -7.05
N LYS A 175 0.16 -21.01 -7.07
CA LYS A 175 0.90 -21.82 -8.04
C LYS A 175 0.44 -21.67 -9.48
N TYR A 176 -0.85 -21.44 -9.75
CA TYR A 176 -1.40 -21.37 -11.11
C TYR A 176 -1.32 -19.96 -11.71
N ALA A 177 -1.41 -18.92 -10.88
CA ALA A 177 -1.32 -17.54 -11.34
C ALA A 177 0.08 -17.17 -11.87
N SER A 178 1.14 -17.77 -11.32
CA SER A 178 2.53 -17.54 -11.77
C SER A 178 2.84 -18.13 -13.15
N PHE A 179 2.16 -19.21 -13.57
CA PHE A 179 2.37 -19.82 -14.89
C PHE A 179 1.75 -19.03 -16.03
N LEU A 180 0.81 -18.12 -15.75
CA LEU A 180 0.12 -17.30 -16.76
C LEU A 180 0.76 -15.92 -16.94
N GLN A 181 1.77 -15.59 -16.13
CA GLN A 181 2.52 -14.33 -16.20
C GLN A 181 3.90 -14.49 -16.89
N ALA A 182 4.18 -15.69 -17.43
CA ALA A 182 5.39 -16.01 -18.19
C ALA A 182 5.13 -15.93 -19.70
#